data_AF-A0A2N1MMN7-F1
#
_entry.id   AF-A0A2N1MMN7-F1
#
_cell.length_a   1.000
_cell.length_b   1.000
_cell.length_c   1.000
_cell.angle_alpha   90.00
_cell.angle_beta   90.00
_cell.angle_gamma   90.00
#
_symmetry.space_group_name_H-M   'P 1'
#
loop_
_entity.id
_entity.type
_entity.pdbx_description
1 polymer ?
#
loop_
_entity_poly.entity_id
_entity_poly.type
_entity_poly.pdbx_seq_one_letter_code
_entity_poly.pdbx_strand_id
1 'polypeptide(L)'
;MASKFWPELMKGYEKLFESKEYYDVIIQAGEEPNVQEIYAHSLILRRSDYFRSNLREKRGDGKFIFKISNIPPKTLENIFRFLYCGKIDLSVEAVDILTLLTTANEFELESLVVHIQEFLIDNQKDFIKNNVTKFLDDNIFESNNFKLIRNYCLEIIPDTPND
;
A
#
# COMPACT_ATOMS: atom_id res chain seq x y z
N MET A 1 24.47 -24.99 13.50
CA MET A 1 24.43 -23.90 12.47
C MET A 1 23.00 -23.81 11.98
N ALA A 2 22.43 -22.61 11.85
CA ALA A 2 21.05 -22.42 11.41
C ALA A 2 21.00 -21.97 9.95
N SER A 3 20.21 -22.64 9.12
CA SER A 3 19.96 -22.27 7.72
C SER A 3 18.63 -21.53 7.61
N LYS A 4 18.55 -20.56 6.69
CA LYS A 4 17.35 -19.75 6.44
C LYS A 4 16.80 -20.06 5.06
N PHE A 5 15.51 -20.41 4.97
CA PHE A 5 14.82 -20.78 3.73
C PHE A 5 13.72 -19.77 3.35
N TRP A 6 13.94 -18.48 3.64
CA TRP A 6 12.95 -17.42 3.40
C TRP A 6 12.44 -17.35 1.96
N PRO A 7 13.28 -17.44 0.92
CA PRO A 7 12.79 -17.36 -0.46
C PRO A 7 11.80 -18.48 -0.81
N GLU A 8 12.02 -19.68 -0.27
CA GLU A 8 11.12 -20.82 -0.47
C GLU A 8 9.79 -20.62 0.26
N LEU A 9 9.84 -20.13 1.51
CA LEU A 9 8.66 -19.79 2.28
C LEU A 9 7.83 -18.67 1.59
N MET A 10 8.48 -17.62 1.09
CA MET A 10 7.80 -16.51 0.42
C MET A 10 7.15 -16.95 -0.89
N LYS A 11 7.77 -17.87 -1.65
CA LYS A 11 7.14 -18.51 -2.82
C LYS A 11 5.88 -19.29 -2.45
N GLY A 12 5.88 -19.95 -1.29
CA GLY A 12 4.69 -20.63 -0.77
C GLY A 12 3.53 -19.65 -0.52
N TYR A 13 3.81 -18.52 0.12
CA TYR A 13 2.78 -17.49 0.38
C TYR A 13 2.31 -16.78 -0.90
N GLU A 14 3.20 -16.54 -1.86
CA GLU A 14 2.81 -15.98 -3.15
C GLU A 14 1.85 -16.91 -3.91
N LYS A 15 2.14 -18.22 -3.93
CA LYS A 15 1.23 -19.21 -4.50
C LYS A 15 -0.13 -19.23 -3.79
N LEU A 16 -0.14 -19.09 -2.46
CA LEU A 16 -1.39 -19.01 -1.69
C LEU A 16 -2.21 -17.76 -2.06
N PHE A 17 -1.54 -16.63 -2.29
CA PHE A 17 -2.19 -15.41 -2.78
C PHE A 17 -2.80 -15.61 -4.17
N GLU A 18 -2.08 -16.27 -5.08
CA GLU A 18 -2.53 -16.54 -6.45
C GLU A 18 -3.66 -17.58 -6.53
N SER A 19 -3.54 -18.68 -5.77
CA SER A 19 -4.49 -19.80 -5.81
C SER A 19 -5.82 -19.46 -5.14
N LYS A 20 -5.79 -18.54 -4.15
CA LYS A 20 -6.95 -18.13 -3.34
C LYS A 20 -7.58 -19.31 -2.57
N GLU A 21 -6.89 -20.44 -2.46
CA GLU A 21 -7.38 -21.61 -1.74
C GLU A 21 -7.54 -21.27 -0.25
N TYR A 22 -8.63 -21.73 0.36
CA TYR A 22 -8.93 -21.51 1.79
C TYR A 22 -9.15 -20.06 2.21
N TYR A 23 -9.45 -19.16 1.26
CA TYR A 23 -9.81 -17.78 1.58
C TYR A 23 -10.96 -17.71 2.60
N ASP A 24 -10.85 -16.79 3.54
CA ASP A 24 -11.88 -16.48 4.53
C ASP A 24 -12.25 -14.99 4.54
N VAL A 25 -11.67 -14.19 3.64
CA VAL A 25 -11.98 -12.77 3.44
C VAL A 25 -12.34 -12.51 1.97
N ILE A 26 -13.42 -11.79 1.74
CA ILE A 26 -13.81 -11.22 0.45
C ILE A 26 -13.72 -9.70 0.55
N ILE A 27 -12.81 -9.10 -0.21
CA ILE A 27 -12.67 -7.65 -0.33
C ILE A 27 -13.48 -7.20 -1.55
N GLN A 28 -14.44 -6.30 -1.36
CA GLN A 28 -15.16 -5.63 -2.43
C GLN A 28 -14.45 -4.30 -2.74
N ALA A 29 -13.68 -4.30 -3.82
CA ALA A 29 -12.81 -3.21 -4.22
C ALA A 29 -13.44 -2.33 -5.32
N GLY A 30 -13.35 -1.01 -5.16
CA GLY A 30 -13.85 -0.05 -6.13
C GLY A 30 -15.29 0.41 -5.86
N GLU A 31 -15.89 1.06 -6.85
CA GLU A 31 -17.22 1.63 -6.77
C GLU A 31 -18.12 1.14 -7.92
N GLU A 32 -19.43 1.06 -7.66
CA GLU A 32 -20.42 0.63 -8.65
C GLU A 32 -20.36 1.49 -9.93
N PRO A 33 -20.44 0.90 -11.14
CA PRO A 33 -20.68 -0.52 -11.44
C PRO A 33 -19.41 -1.38 -11.53
N ASN A 34 -18.23 -0.84 -11.21
CA ASN A 34 -16.92 -1.47 -11.46
C ASN A 34 -16.32 -2.13 -10.20
N VAL A 35 -17.16 -2.69 -9.33
CA VAL A 35 -16.72 -3.39 -8.13
C VAL A 35 -16.07 -4.73 -8.53
N GLN A 36 -14.88 -5.01 -7.98
CA GLN A 36 -14.20 -6.29 -8.13
C GLN A 36 -14.05 -6.98 -6.78
N GLU A 37 -14.19 -8.31 -6.78
CA GLU A 37 -13.94 -9.13 -5.58
C GLU A 37 -12.49 -9.61 -5.56
N ILE A 38 -11.79 -9.33 -4.47
CA ILE A 38 -10.45 -9.85 -4.18
C ILE A 38 -10.57 -10.81 -2.99
N TYR A 39 -10.06 -12.03 -3.15
CA TYR A 39 -10.12 -13.08 -2.14
C TYR A 39 -8.81 -13.15 -1.36
N ALA A 40 -8.89 -13.19 -0.02
CA ALA A 40 -7.72 -13.13 0.84
C ALA A 40 -7.90 -13.93 2.14
N HIS A 41 -6.83 -13.97 2.94
CA HIS A 41 -6.76 -14.66 4.22
C HIS A 41 -6.65 -13.67 5.37
N SER A 42 -7.56 -13.76 6.33
CA SER A 42 -7.63 -12.86 7.48
C SER A 42 -6.34 -12.92 8.31
N LEU A 43 -5.75 -14.09 8.48
CA LEU A 43 -4.48 -14.26 9.19
C LEU A 43 -3.32 -13.49 8.54
N ILE A 44 -3.32 -13.38 7.21
CA ILE A 44 -2.29 -12.63 6.47
C ILE A 44 -2.58 -11.14 6.53
N LEU A 45 -3.83 -10.72 6.29
CA LEU A 45 -4.21 -9.31 6.32
C LEU A 45 -3.98 -8.67 7.68
N ARG A 46 -4.28 -9.39 8.78
CA ARG A 46 -4.08 -8.93 10.17
C ARG A 46 -2.62 -8.72 10.58
N ARG A 47 -1.65 -8.88 9.67
CA ARG A 47 -0.30 -8.36 9.86
C ARG A 47 -0.26 -6.84 9.85
N SER A 48 -1.25 -6.20 9.25
CA SER A 48 -1.53 -4.77 9.38
C SER A 48 -2.50 -4.51 10.53
N ASP A 49 -2.22 -3.48 11.33
CA ASP A 49 -3.05 -3.06 12.46
C ASP A 49 -4.41 -2.53 12.01
N TYR A 50 -4.45 -1.87 10.85
CA TYR A 50 -5.69 -1.50 10.17
C TYR A 50 -6.62 -2.72 9.99
N PHE A 51 -6.16 -3.79 9.34
CA PHE A 51 -7.01 -4.98 9.13
C PHE A 51 -7.28 -5.75 10.42
N ARG A 52 -6.33 -5.74 11.38
CA ARG A 52 -6.55 -6.30 12.72
C ARG A 52 -7.74 -5.66 13.41
N SER A 53 -7.85 -4.35 13.29
CA SER A 53 -8.91 -3.53 13.91
C SER A 53 -10.21 -3.55 13.13
N ASN A 54 -10.19 -3.68 11.80
CA ASN A 54 -11.36 -3.49 10.93
C ASN A 54 -12.02 -4.79 10.46
N LEU A 55 -11.32 -5.94 10.39
CA LEU A 55 -11.94 -7.24 10.10
C LEU A 55 -12.61 -7.79 11.37
N ARG A 56 -13.87 -7.42 11.65
CA ARG A 56 -14.56 -7.82 12.89
C ARG A 56 -15.63 -8.88 12.70
N GLU A 57 -16.50 -8.69 11.71
CA GLU A 57 -17.73 -9.49 11.58
C GLU A 57 -17.66 -10.48 10.43
N LYS A 58 -18.07 -11.72 10.73
CA LYS A 58 -18.22 -12.78 9.75
C LYS A 58 -19.69 -12.92 9.36
N ARG A 59 -19.94 -13.27 8.11
CA ARG A 59 -21.24 -13.71 7.62
C ARG A 59 -21.60 -15.08 8.19
N GLY A 60 -22.85 -15.49 7.94
CA GLY A 60 -23.35 -16.81 8.36
C GLY A 60 -22.59 -18.01 7.77
N ASP A 61 -21.84 -17.81 6.68
CA ASP A 61 -20.95 -18.82 6.08
C ASP A 61 -19.52 -18.82 6.66
N GLY A 62 -19.25 -17.98 7.67
CA GLY A 62 -17.96 -17.90 8.35
C GLY A 62 -16.91 -17.02 7.67
N LYS A 63 -17.25 -16.33 6.57
CA LYS A 63 -16.35 -15.43 5.83
C LYS A 63 -16.50 -13.98 6.24
N PHE A 64 -15.41 -13.22 6.19
CA PHE A 64 -15.43 -11.77 6.30
C PHE A 64 -15.80 -11.15 4.94
N ILE A 65 -16.66 -10.13 4.94
CA ILE A 65 -16.78 -9.20 3.80
C ILE A 65 -16.26 -7.85 4.26
N PHE A 66 -15.38 -7.26 3.45
CA PHE A 66 -14.83 -5.95 3.72
C PHE A 66 -14.90 -5.10 2.45
N LYS A 67 -15.44 -3.88 2.55
CA LYS A 67 -15.58 -2.99 1.40
C LYS A 67 -14.49 -1.93 1.44
N ILE A 68 -13.78 -1.76 0.32
CA ILE A 68 -12.77 -0.74 0.13
C ILE A 68 -13.15 0.05 -1.12
N SER A 69 -13.79 1.19 -0.90
CA SER A 69 -14.10 2.16 -1.95
C SER A 69 -12.86 3.02 -2.24
N ASN A 70 -12.82 3.67 -3.41
CA ASN A 70 -11.80 4.67 -3.79
C ASN A 70 -10.36 4.16 -4.01
N ILE A 71 -10.11 2.85 -3.90
CA ILE A 71 -8.80 2.27 -4.21
C ILE A 71 -8.93 1.34 -5.43
N PRO A 72 -8.13 1.55 -6.49
CA PRO A 72 -8.14 0.66 -7.64
C PRO A 72 -7.83 -0.80 -7.24
N PRO A 73 -8.55 -1.81 -7.77
CA PRO A 73 -8.30 -3.21 -7.45
C PRO A 73 -6.84 -3.64 -7.65
N LYS A 74 -6.19 -3.15 -8.72
CA LYS A 74 -4.77 -3.43 -9.01
C LYS A 74 -3.84 -2.91 -7.91
N THR A 75 -4.13 -1.75 -7.32
CA THR A 75 -3.36 -1.21 -6.19
C THR A 75 -3.51 -2.12 -4.97
N LEU A 76 -4.74 -2.56 -4.67
CA LEU A 76 -5.00 -3.48 -3.56
C LEU A 76 -4.31 -4.83 -3.75
N GLU A 77 -4.34 -5.39 -4.95
CA GLU A 77 -3.63 -6.64 -5.25
C GLU A 77 -2.12 -6.52 -5.00
N ASN A 78 -1.52 -5.37 -5.36
CA ASN A 78 -0.08 -5.13 -5.12
C ASN A 78 0.23 -5.04 -3.63
N ILE A 79 -0.59 -4.32 -2.86
CA ILE A 79 -0.45 -4.21 -1.40
C ILE A 79 -0.68 -5.56 -0.69
N PHE A 80 -1.66 -6.33 -1.13
CA PHE A 80 -1.88 -7.66 -0.58
C PHE A 80 -0.73 -8.60 -0.95
N ARG A 81 -0.21 -8.57 -2.18
CA ARG A 81 1.00 -9.33 -2.51
C ARG A 81 2.17 -9.01 -1.57
N PHE A 82 2.36 -7.74 -1.21
CA PHE A 82 3.35 -7.34 -0.19
C PHE A 82 3.07 -7.98 1.18
N LEU A 83 1.82 -7.99 1.65
CA LEU A 83 1.45 -8.62 2.93
C LEU A 83 1.69 -10.14 2.95
N TYR A 84 1.55 -10.82 1.80
CA TYR A 84 1.79 -12.26 1.68
C TYR A 84 3.28 -12.59 1.62
N CYS A 85 4.03 -11.96 0.70
CA CYS A 85 5.38 -12.40 0.36
C CYS A 85 6.43 -11.29 0.32
N GLY A 86 6.09 -10.07 0.73
CA GLY A 86 6.99 -8.92 0.76
C GLY A 86 7.34 -8.35 -0.60
N LYS A 87 6.65 -8.77 -1.67
CA LYS A 87 6.88 -8.25 -3.03
C LYS A 87 5.97 -7.07 -3.32
N ILE A 88 6.55 -6.03 -3.90
CA ILE A 88 5.85 -4.85 -4.38
C ILE A 88 6.33 -4.55 -5.81
N ASP A 89 5.40 -4.25 -6.71
CA ASP A 89 5.72 -3.77 -8.05
C ASP A 89 5.66 -2.23 -8.09
N LEU A 90 6.81 -1.61 -8.37
CA LEU A 90 6.97 -0.16 -8.55
C LEU A 90 7.33 0.22 -10.00
N SER A 91 7.22 -0.73 -10.95
CA SER A 91 7.47 -0.50 -12.38
C SER A 91 6.26 0.11 -13.12
N VAL A 92 5.45 0.87 -12.39
CA VAL A 92 4.21 1.52 -12.86
C VAL A 92 4.38 3.04 -12.97
N GLU A 93 3.36 3.74 -13.45
CA GLU A 93 3.41 5.20 -13.56
C GLU A 93 3.55 5.86 -12.18
N ALA A 94 4.23 7.00 -12.10
CA ALA A 94 4.45 7.71 -10.84
C ALA A 94 3.16 8.06 -10.09
N VAL A 95 2.05 8.29 -10.82
CA VAL A 95 0.72 8.50 -10.23
C VAL A 95 0.20 7.25 -9.52
N ASP A 96 0.43 6.06 -10.08
CA ASP A 96 0.05 4.79 -9.46
C ASP A 96 0.92 4.50 -8.22
N ILE A 97 2.21 4.86 -8.27
CA ILE A 97 3.11 4.76 -7.11
C ILE A 97 2.64 5.69 -5.98
N LEU A 98 2.15 6.88 -6.32
CA LEU A 98 1.57 7.79 -5.35
C LEU A 98 0.31 7.21 -4.70
N THR A 99 -0.55 6.57 -5.48
CA THR A 99 -1.71 5.84 -4.95
C THR A 99 -1.28 4.69 -4.04
N LEU A 100 -0.25 3.93 -4.43
CA LEU A 100 0.33 2.87 -3.57
C LEU A 100 0.86 3.44 -2.24
N LEU A 101 1.55 4.58 -2.27
CA LEU A 101 2.06 5.26 -1.08
C LEU A 101 0.92 5.63 -0.11
N THR A 102 -0.14 6.27 -0.62
CA THR A 102 -1.27 6.67 0.22
C THR A 102 -2.05 5.47 0.76
N THR A 103 -2.22 4.41 -0.04
CA THR A 103 -2.88 3.18 0.41
C THR A 103 -2.03 2.42 1.45
N ALA A 104 -0.70 2.37 1.28
CA ALA A 104 0.18 1.76 2.26
C ALA A 104 0.11 2.48 3.61
N ASN A 105 -0.02 3.81 3.60
CA ASN A 105 -0.25 4.61 4.80
C ASN A 105 -1.62 4.33 5.43
N GLU A 106 -2.70 4.30 4.63
CA GLU A 106 -4.05 3.98 5.10
C GLU A 106 -4.11 2.60 5.77
N PHE A 107 -3.38 1.62 5.25
CA PHE A 107 -3.32 0.27 5.84
C PHE A 107 -2.24 0.12 6.91
N GLU A 108 -1.63 1.21 7.36
CA GLU A 108 -0.66 1.24 8.47
C GLU A 108 0.57 0.34 8.19
N LEU A 109 1.09 0.39 6.96
CA LEU A 109 2.25 -0.40 6.50
C LEU A 109 3.54 0.44 6.52
N GLU A 110 3.99 0.85 7.70
CA GLU A 110 5.10 1.81 7.89
C GLU A 110 6.36 1.48 7.06
N SER A 111 6.84 0.23 7.11
CA SER A 111 8.03 -0.18 6.33
C SER A 111 7.86 -0.02 4.81
N LEU A 112 6.65 -0.22 4.29
CA LEU A 112 6.35 -0.02 2.88
C LEU A 112 6.23 1.46 2.54
N VAL A 113 5.62 2.25 3.43
CA VAL A 113 5.51 3.71 3.29
C VAL A 113 6.89 4.37 3.20
N VAL A 114 7.84 3.96 4.04
CA VAL A 114 9.23 4.44 3.97
C VAL A 114 9.86 4.04 2.63
N HIS A 115 9.76 2.77 2.25
CA HIS A 115 10.36 2.26 1.02
C HIS A 115 9.85 2.98 -0.25
N ILE A 116 8.54 3.24 -0.34
CA ILE A 116 7.96 3.93 -1.50
C ILE A 116 8.39 5.40 -1.55
N GLN A 117 8.53 6.08 -0.40
CA GLN A 117 9.05 7.46 -0.36
C GLN A 117 10.48 7.53 -0.89
N GLU A 118 11.36 6.64 -0.43
CA GLU A 118 12.75 6.54 -0.91
C GLU A 118 12.78 6.31 -2.42
N PHE A 119 11.97 5.36 -2.92
CA PHE A 119 11.90 5.08 -4.35
C PHE A 119 11.48 6.31 -5.17
N LEU A 120 10.46 7.04 -4.73
CA LEU A 120 9.99 8.26 -5.41
C LEU A 120 11.09 9.33 -5.44
N ILE A 121 11.80 9.55 -4.33
CA ILE A 121 12.88 10.53 -4.23
C ILE A 121 14.04 10.16 -5.18
N ASP A 122 14.41 8.89 -5.24
CA ASP A 122 15.55 8.43 -6.04
C ASP A 122 15.23 8.39 -7.54
N ASN A 123 14.00 8.02 -7.91
CA ASN A 123 13.66 7.65 -9.28
C ASN A 123 12.63 8.56 -9.95
N GLN A 124 11.87 9.37 -9.19
CA GLN A 124 10.72 10.14 -9.68
C GLN A 124 10.82 11.64 -9.33
N LYS A 125 12.04 12.19 -9.36
CA LYS A 125 12.34 13.59 -8.96
C LYS A 125 11.52 14.63 -9.70
N ASP A 126 11.38 14.50 -11.03
CA ASP A 126 10.60 15.44 -11.84
C ASP A 126 9.11 15.37 -11.50
N PHE A 127 8.58 14.17 -11.26
CA PHE A 127 7.21 14.00 -10.80
C PHE A 127 7.00 14.68 -9.44
N ILE A 128 7.93 14.51 -8.49
CA ILE A 128 7.86 15.20 -7.20
C ILE A 128 7.86 16.71 -7.39
N LYS A 129 8.83 17.23 -8.16
CA LYS A 129 8.97 18.67 -8.44
C LYS A 129 7.70 19.29 -9.02
N ASN A 130 7.07 18.60 -9.97
CA ASN A 130 5.84 19.05 -10.61
C ASN A 130 4.61 18.97 -9.69
N ASN A 131 4.70 18.26 -8.56
CA ASN A 131 3.60 18.04 -7.62
C ASN A 131 3.94 18.47 -6.19
N VAL A 132 4.93 19.35 -5.98
CA VAL A 132 5.41 19.77 -4.65
C VAL A 132 4.27 20.26 -3.75
N THR A 133 3.35 21.06 -4.28
CA THR A 133 2.20 21.58 -3.51
C THR A 133 1.35 20.46 -2.93
N LYS A 134 1.16 19.36 -3.68
CA LYS A 134 0.43 18.18 -3.22
C LYS A 134 1.17 17.48 -2.09
N PHE A 135 2.48 17.29 -2.20
CA PHE A 135 3.27 16.62 -1.15
C PHE A 135 3.38 17.44 0.13
N LEU A 136 3.19 18.76 0.06
CA LEU A 136 3.22 19.66 1.22
C LEU A 136 1.84 19.91 1.84
N ASP A 137 0.76 19.44 1.23
CA ASP A 137 -0.60 19.59 1.76
C ASP A 137 -0.83 18.67 2.96
N ASP A 138 -0.97 19.26 4.15
CA ASP A 138 -1.19 18.53 5.41
C ASP A 138 -2.48 17.70 5.43
N ASN A 139 -3.47 18.01 4.59
CA ASN A 139 -4.71 17.24 4.51
C ASN A 139 -4.53 15.91 3.78
N ILE A 140 -3.49 15.81 2.93
CA ILE A 140 -3.21 14.63 2.11
C ILE A 140 -1.98 13.90 2.64
N PHE A 141 -0.94 14.64 3.03
CA PHE A 141 0.35 14.15 3.48
C PHE A 141 0.65 14.62 4.90
N GLU A 142 0.02 13.97 5.88
CA GLU A 142 0.28 14.21 7.30
C GLU A 142 1.79 14.17 7.58
N SER A 143 2.29 15.21 8.25
CA SER A 143 3.72 15.45 8.44
C SER A 143 4.46 14.27 9.05
N ASN A 144 3.80 13.45 9.87
CA ASN A 144 4.48 12.35 10.56
C ASN A 144 4.77 11.13 9.67
N ASN A 145 3.87 10.78 8.75
CA ASN A 145 4.00 9.55 7.97
C ASN A 145 4.77 9.78 6.66
N PHE A 146 4.86 11.03 6.20
CA PHE A 146 5.44 11.40 4.91
C PHE A 146 6.67 12.33 5.02
N LYS A 147 7.42 12.23 6.13
CA LYS A 147 8.56 13.11 6.44
C LYS A 147 9.61 13.15 5.33
N LEU A 148 9.95 12.01 4.75
CA LEU A 148 11.06 11.91 3.79
C LEU A 148 10.77 12.74 2.53
N ILE A 149 9.60 12.50 1.92
CA ILE A 149 9.23 13.20 0.69
C ILE A 149 8.94 14.68 0.94
N ARG A 150 8.43 15.04 2.12
CA ARG A 150 8.21 16.44 2.51
C ARG A 150 9.50 17.20 2.70
N ASN A 151 10.46 16.63 3.44
CA ASN A 151 11.77 17.24 3.62
C ASN A 151 12.46 17.44 2.27
N TYR A 152 12.41 16.43 1.39
CA TYR A 152 12.92 16.56 0.04
C TYR A 152 12.22 17.67 -0.76
N CYS A 153 10.89 17.80 -0.64
CA CYS A 153 10.16 18.91 -1.27
C CYS A 153 10.62 20.28 -0.77
N LEU A 154 10.88 20.43 0.54
CA LEU A 154 11.37 21.67 1.12
C LEU A 154 12.79 22.03 0.66
N GLU A 155 13.64 21.03 0.41
CA GLU A 155 15.01 21.23 -0.09
C GLU A 155 15.07 21.67 -1.56
N ILE A 156 14.09 21.28 -2.38
CA ILE A 156 14.06 21.61 -3.82
C ILE A 156 13.28 22.88 -4.15
N ILE A 157 12.53 23.45 -3.21
CA ILE A 157 11.93 24.77 -3.36
C ILE A 157 13.07 25.78 -3.37
N PRO A 158 13.25 26.59 -4.43
CA PRO A 158 14.26 27.64 -4.42
C PRO A 158 13.98 28.57 -3.24
N ASP A 159 15.03 28.98 -2.52
CA ASP A 159 14.94 30.15 -1.65
C ASP A 159 14.35 31.28 -2.50
N THR A 160 13.10 31.67 -2.24
CA THR A 160 12.59 32.92 -2.78
C THR A 160 13.56 34.01 -2.31
N PRO A 161 14.16 34.81 -3.21
CA PRO A 161 14.87 35.99 -2.75
C PRO A 161 13.86 36.80 -1.95
N ASN A 162 14.21 37.11 -0.69
CA ASN A 162 13.48 38.14 0.05
C ASN A 162 13.67 39.45 -0.73
N ASP A 163 12.70 39.79 -1.56
CA ASP A 163 12.53 41.14 -2.11
C ASP A 163 12.01 42.09 -1.01
#